data_AF-A0A537DX13-F1
#
_entry.id   AF-A0A537DX13-F1
#
_cell.length_a   1.000
_cell.length_b   1.000
_cell.length_c   1.000
_cell.angle_alpha   90.00
_cell.angle_beta   90.00
_cell.angle_gamma   90.00
#
_symmetry.space_group_name_H-M   'P 1'
#
loop_
_entity.id
_entity.type
_entity.pdbx_description
1 polymer ?
#
loop_
_entity_poly.entity_id
_entity_poly.type
_entity_poly.pdbx_seq_one_letter_code
_entity_poly.pdbx_strand_id
1 'polypeptide(L)'
;MAFKLAVKLPFLSRGEAAQQGAPRQRAPRAASGGILAAPLRLIGRLTGGRQLPFNSLYIAAVGKIRMLSQRLAKAAQQASQGNGVAFKQLRDSRDEFASQLKLLQAGGAASGVDLPPTSERVRPMLYALDQEWRKSERNASLVIAEERNLVSLGQAVRSINAGNPALQELTDEIAAISVQSGGSARQNAIAAQLMMLTQRMAKNANAMLAEEIIDPEVSFLLGKDSNTYRDTLQGLLQGSEALRIGRVSDAEMRGKLGELESAFKDYQRAVSEILGNMQRLVNAKRATRDMFNDSETLLGAAERLSGGYEDELSARRVNYVAMGVVSVLAVLVLLLIGKAYVDDSRRRAEESERMNSPTRSTTPSTSCVAW
;
A
#
# COMPACT_ATOMS: atom_id res chain seq x y z
N MET A 1 49.72 -17.12 10.43
CA MET A 1 49.47 -16.67 11.82
C MET A 1 47.96 -16.76 12.04
N ALA A 2 47.37 -17.90 12.41
CA ALA A 2 47.33 -18.52 13.73
C ALA A 2 46.81 -17.58 14.83
N PHE A 3 45.56 -17.76 15.29
CA PHE A 3 45.29 -18.22 16.66
C PHE A 3 43.81 -18.63 16.85
N LYS A 4 43.62 -19.92 17.15
CA LYS A 4 42.42 -20.51 17.75
C LYS A 4 42.51 -20.30 19.26
N LEU A 5 41.38 -20.09 19.95
CA LEU A 5 41.25 -20.43 21.37
C LEU A 5 40.08 -21.39 21.57
N ALA A 6 40.42 -22.63 21.90
CA ALA A 6 39.55 -23.62 22.47
C ALA A 6 39.88 -23.69 23.97
N VAL A 7 38.87 -23.68 24.82
CA VAL A 7 39.01 -24.01 26.24
C VAL A 7 38.29 -25.34 26.48
N LYS A 8 39.07 -26.30 26.95
CA LYS A 8 38.72 -27.67 27.34
C LYS A 8 39.42 -27.89 28.69
N LEU A 9 38.83 -28.73 29.54
CA LEU A 9 39.41 -29.60 30.60
C LEU A 9 38.43 -29.70 31.81
N PRO A 10 38.53 -30.70 32.72
CA PRO A 10 38.92 -32.11 32.56
C PRO A 10 38.19 -33.16 33.46
N PHE A 11 38.38 -34.44 33.12
CA PHE A 11 38.64 -35.65 33.96
C PHE A 11 37.76 -36.11 35.14
N LEU A 12 37.37 -37.40 35.12
CA LEU A 12 37.95 -38.53 35.89
C LEU A 12 37.29 -39.89 35.49
N SER A 13 38.03 -40.79 34.82
CA SER A 13 38.51 -42.14 35.26
C SER A 13 37.42 -43.18 35.59
N ARG A 14 37.10 -44.14 34.71
CA ARG A 14 37.67 -45.51 34.49
C ARG A 14 37.33 -46.54 35.60
N GLY A 15 36.60 -47.58 35.21
CA GLY A 15 36.45 -48.85 35.92
C GLY A 15 35.81 -49.91 35.01
N GLU A 16 36.62 -50.83 34.48
CA GLU A 16 36.20 -52.06 33.82
C GLU A 16 35.80 -53.12 34.85
N ALA A 17 34.75 -53.89 34.56
CA ALA A 17 34.59 -55.27 35.02
C ALA A 17 33.73 -56.04 34.00
N ALA A 18 34.21 -57.23 33.64
CA ALA A 18 33.65 -58.12 32.64
C ALA A 18 32.68 -59.17 33.22
N GLN A 19 31.91 -59.78 32.31
CA GLN A 19 31.34 -61.15 32.32
C GLN A 19 30.07 -61.47 33.14
N GLN A 20 28.95 -61.78 32.46
CA GLN A 20 28.36 -63.15 32.34
C GLN A 20 26.95 -63.19 31.69
N GLY A 21 26.82 -64.00 30.61
CA GLY A 21 25.76 -64.99 30.30
C GLY A 21 24.24 -64.71 30.38
N ALA A 22 23.62 -64.51 29.18
CA ALA A 22 22.36 -65.09 28.64
C ALA A 22 20.97 -64.95 29.36
N PRO A 23 19.81 -65.13 28.68
CA PRO A 23 19.55 -65.33 27.24
C PRO A 23 18.55 -64.32 26.60
N ARG A 24 18.56 -64.30 25.26
CA ARG A 24 17.57 -63.66 24.39
C ARG A 24 16.18 -64.29 24.57
N GLN A 25 15.19 -63.52 25.01
CA GLN A 25 13.79 -63.85 24.77
C GLN A 25 13.33 -63.21 23.45
N ARG A 26 13.11 -64.08 22.45
CA ARG A 26 12.35 -63.75 21.24
C ARG A 26 10.89 -63.59 21.63
N ALA A 27 10.36 -62.37 21.59
CA ALA A 27 8.92 -62.16 21.60
C ALA A 27 8.34 -62.54 20.21
N PRO A 28 7.20 -63.25 20.17
CA PRO A 28 6.65 -63.79 18.94
C PRO A 28 6.15 -62.68 18.00
N ARG A 29 6.41 -62.85 16.70
CA ARG A 29 5.76 -62.12 15.61
C ARG A 29 4.26 -62.40 15.66
N ALA A 30 3.49 -61.54 16.34
CA ALA A 30 2.05 -61.45 16.14
C ALA A 30 1.79 -60.64 14.87
N ALA A 31 1.59 -61.35 13.77
CA ALA A 31 1.09 -60.81 12.51
C ALA A 31 -0.42 -60.58 12.61
N SER A 32 -0.86 -59.39 13.02
CA SER A 32 -2.24 -58.90 12.81
C SER A 32 -2.42 -57.46 13.33
N GLY A 33 -1.93 -56.48 12.58
CA GLY A 33 -2.20 -55.06 12.85
C GLY A 33 -2.15 -54.16 11.61
N GLY A 34 -2.12 -54.74 10.41
CA GLY A 34 -1.79 -54.04 9.17
C GLY A 34 -2.94 -53.25 8.53
N ILE A 35 -4.19 -53.47 8.91
CA ILE A 35 -5.35 -52.93 8.16
C ILE A 35 -5.83 -51.58 8.71
N LEU A 36 -5.64 -51.29 10.01
CA LEU A 36 -6.07 -50.01 10.62
C LEU A 36 -5.00 -48.91 10.57
N ALA A 37 -3.72 -49.25 10.42
CA ALA A 37 -2.63 -48.26 10.32
C ALA A 37 -2.53 -47.61 8.93
N ALA A 38 -2.99 -48.30 7.88
CA ALA A 38 -2.96 -47.81 6.50
C ALA A 38 -3.87 -46.59 6.27
N PRO A 39 -5.17 -46.58 6.69
CA PRO A 39 -6.01 -45.40 6.52
C PRO A 39 -5.56 -44.22 7.38
N LEU A 40 -5.09 -44.43 8.61
CA LEU A 40 -4.58 -43.33 9.46
C LEU A 40 -3.33 -42.66 8.88
N ARG A 41 -2.42 -43.45 8.30
CA ARG A 41 -1.24 -42.92 7.59
C ARG A 41 -1.60 -42.21 6.28
N LEU A 42 -2.65 -42.66 5.60
CA LEU A 42 -3.17 -42.01 4.39
C LEU A 42 -3.84 -40.67 4.70
N ILE A 43 -4.66 -40.62 5.76
CA ILE A 43 -5.28 -39.38 6.27
C ILE A 43 -4.20 -38.39 6.72
N GLY A 44 -3.18 -38.84 7.45
CA GLY A 44 -2.04 -37.99 7.86
C GLY A 44 -1.18 -37.48 6.70
N ARG A 45 -1.08 -38.23 5.59
CA ARG A 45 -0.41 -37.78 4.36
C ARG A 45 -1.27 -36.81 3.54
N LEU A 46 -2.60 -36.97 3.56
CA LEU A 46 -3.54 -36.08 2.87
C LEU A 46 -3.74 -34.74 3.60
N THR A 47 -3.60 -34.71 4.93
CA THR A 47 -3.67 -33.47 5.73
C THR A 47 -2.32 -32.82 6.01
N GLY A 48 -1.21 -33.56 5.85
CA GLY A 48 0.15 -33.15 6.26
C GLY A 48 1.07 -32.65 5.14
N GLY A 49 0.57 -32.35 3.95
CA GLY A 49 1.35 -31.61 2.95
C GLY A 49 1.53 -30.16 3.41
N ARG A 50 2.77 -29.71 3.61
CA ARG A 50 3.12 -28.31 3.90
C ARG A 50 2.56 -27.36 2.82
N GLN A 51 1.29 -27.00 2.92
CA GLN A 51 0.75 -25.80 2.32
C GLN A 51 0.90 -24.72 3.38
N LEU A 52 2.03 -24.00 3.36
CA LEU A 52 2.10 -22.71 4.05
C LEU A 52 0.87 -21.91 3.58
N PRO A 53 0.04 -21.36 4.47
CA PRO A 53 -1.19 -20.71 4.05
C PRO A 53 -0.83 -19.41 3.34
N PHE A 54 -0.68 -19.50 2.01
CA PHE A 54 -0.52 -18.39 1.08
C PHE A 54 -1.59 -17.30 1.27
N ASN A 55 -2.71 -17.65 1.92
CA ASN A 55 -3.78 -16.74 2.30
C ASN A 55 -3.30 -15.56 3.15
N SER A 56 -2.33 -15.76 4.05
CA SER A 56 -1.73 -14.64 4.78
C SER A 56 -1.01 -13.65 3.85
N LEU A 57 -0.43 -14.13 2.74
CA LEU A 57 0.23 -13.31 1.73
C LEU A 57 -0.80 -12.55 0.87
N TYR A 58 -1.94 -13.15 0.52
CA TYR A 58 -3.02 -12.44 -0.17
C TYR A 58 -3.56 -11.28 0.66
N ILE A 59 -3.89 -11.53 1.93
CA ILE A 59 -4.39 -10.48 2.85
C ILE A 59 -3.33 -9.39 3.06
N ALA A 60 -2.05 -9.77 3.21
CA ALA A 60 -0.96 -8.80 3.32
C ALA A 60 -0.80 -7.95 2.06
N ALA A 61 -0.89 -8.55 0.86
CA ALA A 61 -0.81 -7.84 -0.41
C ALA A 61 -1.97 -6.85 -0.58
N VAL A 62 -3.20 -7.26 -0.25
CA VAL A 62 -4.37 -6.37 -0.27
C VAL A 62 -4.26 -5.27 0.79
N GLY A 63 -3.74 -5.58 1.98
CA GLY A 63 -3.44 -4.59 3.01
C GLY A 63 -2.46 -3.52 2.52
N LYS A 64 -1.43 -3.91 1.77
CA LYS A 64 -0.54 -2.95 1.10
C LYS A 64 -1.28 -2.12 0.05
N ILE A 65 -2.08 -2.74 -0.81
CA ILE A 65 -2.88 -2.05 -1.83
C ILE A 65 -3.77 -0.96 -1.20
N ARG A 66 -4.43 -1.26 -0.07
CA ARG A 66 -5.26 -0.28 0.68
C ARG A 66 -4.45 0.91 1.19
N MET A 67 -3.27 0.65 1.75
CA MET A 67 -2.39 1.74 2.20
C MET A 67 -1.86 2.54 0.99
N LEU A 68 -1.49 1.86 -0.08
CA LEU A 68 -0.93 2.48 -1.28
C LEU A 68 -1.93 3.35 -2.03
N SER A 69 -3.23 3.01 -2.07
CA SER A 69 -4.26 3.86 -2.68
C SER A 69 -4.33 5.24 -2.00
N GLN A 70 -4.27 5.25 -0.66
CA GLN A 70 -4.27 6.46 0.14
C GLN A 70 -2.93 7.22 0.04
N ARG A 71 -1.80 6.50 0.08
CA ARG A 71 -0.47 7.08 -0.08
C ARG A 71 -0.31 7.75 -1.46
N LEU A 72 -0.84 7.12 -2.50
CA LEU A 72 -0.82 7.63 -3.87
C LEU A 72 -1.56 8.98 -3.97
N ALA A 73 -2.78 9.07 -3.44
CA ALA A 73 -3.60 10.28 -3.44
C ALA A 73 -2.91 11.43 -2.67
N LYS A 74 -2.43 11.15 -1.45
CA LYS A 74 -1.70 12.12 -0.63
C LYS A 74 -0.42 12.62 -1.31
N ALA A 75 0.36 11.69 -1.88
CA ALA A 75 1.60 12.05 -2.58
C ALA A 75 1.30 12.89 -3.83
N ALA A 76 0.24 12.58 -4.59
CA ALA A 76 -0.19 13.38 -5.73
C ALA A 76 -0.56 14.81 -5.32
N GLN A 77 -1.34 14.99 -4.24
CA GLN A 77 -1.72 16.32 -3.75
C GLN A 77 -0.48 17.16 -3.39
N GLN A 78 0.47 16.58 -2.65
CA GLN A 78 1.73 17.25 -2.29
C GLN A 78 2.60 17.54 -3.51
N ALA A 79 2.71 16.59 -4.45
CA ALA A 79 3.45 16.77 -5.70
C ALA A 79 2.86 17.91 -6.56
N SER A 80 1.53 18.04 -6.60
CA SER A 80 0.83 19.13 -7.32
C SER A 80 1.08 20.52 -6.74
N GLN A 81 1.58 20.60 -5.50
CA GLN A 81 2.02 21.83 -4.84
C GLN A 81 3.52 22.09 -5.02
N GLY A 82 4.18 21.36 -5.93
CA GLY A 82 5.60 21.54 -6.24
C GLY A 82 6.55 20.92 -5.22
N ASN A 83 6.09 19.96 -4.41
CA ASN A 83 6.96 19.20 -3.51
C ASN A 83 7.69 18.09 -4.28
N GLY A 84 8.97 18.33 -4.60
CA GLY A 84 9.82 17.36 -5.31
C GLY A 84 9.95 15.99 -4.63
N VAL A 85 9.97 15.95 -3.29
CA VAL A 85 10.07 14.68 -2.53
C VAL A 85 8.81 13.84 -2.71
N ALA A 86 7.65 14.47 -2.82
CA ALA A 86 6.37 13.79 -3.00
C ALA A 86 6.27 13.06 -4.35
N PHE A 87 6.96 13.53 -5.41
CA PHE A 87 7.02 12.82 -6.69
C PHE A 87 7.70 11.45 -6.58
N LYS A 88 8.73 11.33 -5.74
CA LYS A 88 9.34 10.03 -5.45
C LYS A 88 8.34 9.11 -4.78
N GLN A 89 7.66 9.59 -3.73
CA GLN A 89 6.62 8.82 -3.05
C GLN A 89 5.49 8.41 -3.99
N LEU A 90 5.09 9.28 -4.92
CA LEU A 90 4.05 9.02 -5.91
C LEU A 90 4.47 7.89 -6.86
N ARG A 91 5.69 7.95 -7.43
CA ARG A 91 6.28 6.88 -8.26
C ARG A 91 6.36 5.56 -7.52
N ASP A 92 6.97 5.58 -6.33
CA ASP A 92 7.15 4.37 -5.51
C ASP A 92 5.79 3.74 -5.17
N SER A 93 4.77 4.56 -4.86
CA SER A 93 3.42 4.05 -4.56
C SER A 93 2.77 3.42 -5.77
N ARG A 94 2.90 4.06 -6.94
CA ARG A 94 2.33 3.56 -8.20
C ARG A 94 2.95 2.22 -8.58
N ASP A 95 4.27 2.15 -8.54
CA ASP A 95 5.03 0.98 -8.97
C ASP A 95 4.83 -0.19 -7.99
N GLU A 96 4.81 0.09 -6.67
CA GLU A 96 4.52 -0.93 -5.68
C GLU A 96 3.08 -1.45 -5.82
N PHE A 97 2.08 -0.58 -6.05
CA PHE A 97 0.70 -1.01 -6.28
C PHE A 97 0.60 -1.91 -7.51
N ALA A 98 1.16 -1.49 -8.65
CA ALA A 98 1.18 -2.28 -9.88
C ALA A 98 1.84 -3.65 -9.66
N SER A 99 2.93 -3.69 -8.88
CA SER A 99 3.60 -4.95 -8.52
C SER A 99 2.71 -5.89 -7.69
N GLN A 100 1.98 -5.36 -6.70
CA GLN A 100 1.05 -6.15 -5.89
C GLN A 100 -0.10 -6.68 -6.75
N LEU A 101 -0.66 -5.83 -7.62
CA LEU A 101 -1.75 -6.24 -8.50
C LEU A 101 -1.32 -7.35 -9.46
N LYS A 102 -0.13 -7.23 -10.07
CA LYS A 102 0.46 -8.26 -10.93
C LYS A 102 0.68 -9.58 -10.19
N LEU A 103 1.19 -9.51 -8.96
CA LEU A 103 1.38 -10.67 -8.10
C LEU A 103 0.06 -11.39 -7.82
N LEU A 104 -1.03 -10.67 -7.58
CA LEU A 104 -2.36 -11.25 -7.38
C LEU A 104 -2.92 -11.86 -8.68
N GLN A 105 -2.73 -11.21 -9.83
CA GLN A 105 -3.25 -11.66 -11.12
C GLN A 105 -2.55 -12.91 -11.66
N ALA A 106 -1.21 -12.91 -11.65
CA ALA A 106 -0.42 -13.96 -12.30
C ALA A 106 0.16 -14.99 -11.32
N GLY A 107 0.17 -14.68 -10.02
CA GLY A 107 0.98 -15.40 -9.04
C GLY A 107 2.47 -15.07 -9.20
N GLY A 108 3.30 -15.74 -8.39
CA GLY A 108 4.76 -15.67 -8.44
C GLY A 108 5.41 -15.78 -7.06
N ALA A 109 6.75 -15.75 -7.06
CA ALA A 109 7.53 -15.86 -5.83
C ALA A 109 7.40 -14.60 -4.96
N ALA A 110 6.80 -14.75 -3.78
CA ALA A 110 6.72 -13.73 -2.74
C ALA A 110 7.29 -14.28 -1.44
N SER A 111 8.31 -13.62 -0.87
CA SER A 111 8.93 -14.01 0.41
C SER A 111 9.42 -15.48 0.45
N GLY A 112 9.97 -15.98 -0.66
CA GLY A 112 10.45 -17.37 -0.77
C GLY A 112 9.36 -18.42 -0.97
N VAL A 113 8.12 -17.98 -1.20
CA VAL A 113 6.93 -18.82 -1.33
C VAL A 113 6.26 -18.52 -2.68
N ASP A 114 5.98 -19.55 -3.48
CA ASP A 114 5.35 -19.38 -4.80
C ASP A 114 3.84 -19.21 -4.66
N LEU A 115 3.36 -17.98 -4.81
CA LEU A 115 1.96 -17.62 -4.65
C LEU A 115 1.20 -17.96 -5.94
N PRO A 116 0.16 -18.82 -5.92
CA PRO A 116 -0.66 -19.02 -7.11
C PRO A 116 -1.44 -17.74 -7.49
N PRO A 117 -1.95 -17.63 -8.73
CA PRO A 117 -2.86 -16.57 -9.10
C PRO A 117 -4.16 -16.65 -8.28
N THR A 118 -4.85 -15.51 -8.16
CA THR A 118 -6.16 -15.43 -7.48
C THR A 118 -7.16 -16.46 -8.02
N SER A 119 -7.88 -17.10 -7.10
CA SER A 119 -8.88 -18.12 -7.39
C SER A 119 -10.02 -17.59 -8.28
N GLU A 120 -10.67 -18.47 -9.05
CA GLU A 120 -11.82 -18.10 -9.90
C GLU A 120 -12.96 -17.44 -9.12
N ARG A 121 -13.14 -17.82 -7.85
CA ARG A 121 -14.18 -17.26 -6.98
C ARG A 121 -13.94 -15.78 -6.65
N VAL A 122 -12.68 -15.39 -6.42
CA VAL A 122 -12.29 -14.03 -6.02
C VAL A 122 -11.89 -13.17 -7.23
N ARG A 123 -11.60 -13.78 -8.38
CA ARG A 123 -11.20 -13.11 -9.62
C ARG A 123 -12.10 -11.94 -10.05
N PRO A 124 -13.44 -11.98 -9.92
CA PRO A 124 -14.29 -10.84 -10.26
C PRO A 124 -13.98 -9.59 -9.41
N MET A 125 -13.67 -9.75 -8.12
CA MET A 125 -13.30 -8.64 -7.24
C MET A 125 -11.92 -8.07 -7.60
N LEU A 126 -10.97 -8.94 -7.96
CA LEU A 126 -9.66 -8.51 -8.46
C LEU A 126 -9.78 -7.75 -9.77
N TYR A 127 -10.66 -8.18 -10.68
CA TYR A 127 -10.93 -7.47 -11.92
C TYR A 127 -11.52 -6.07 -11.66
N ALA A 128 -12.46 -5.96 -10.73
CA ALA A 128 -13.02 -4.65 -10.34
C ALA A 128 -11.93 -3.72 -9.79
N LEU A 129 -11.01 -4.24 -8.97
CA LEU A 129 -9.85 -3.47 -8.50
C LEU A 129 -8.93 -3.03 -9.65
N ASP A 130 -8.64 -3.91 -10.62
CA ASP A 130 -7.82 -3.58 -11.80
C ASP A 130 -8.42 -2.44 -12.63
N GLN A 131 -9.75 -2.42 -12.80
CA GLN A 131 -10.43 -1.35 -13.54
C GLN A 131 -10.30 0.01 -12.87
N GLU A 132 -10.47 0.07 -11.55
CA GLU A 132 -10.26 1.32 -10.80
C GLU A 132 -8.77 1.72 -10.79
N TRP A 133 -7.88 0.75 -10.61
CA TRP A 133 -6.44 0.97 -10.65
C TRP A 133 -5.98 1.61 -11.95
N ARG A 134 -6.46 1.15 -13.11
CA ARG A 134 -6.08 1.72 -14.42
C ARG A 134 -6.39 3.20 -14.54
N LYS A 135 -7.45 3.69 -13.90
CA LYS A 135 -7.78 5.13 -13.88
C LYS A 135 -6.73 5.88 -13.05
N SER A 136 -6.48 5.42 -11.84
CA SER A 136 -5.49 6.02 -10.93
C SER A 136 -4.07 5.96 -11.48
N GLU A 137 -3.68 4.87 -12.15
CA GLU A 137 -2.37 4.68 -12.78
C GLU A 137 -2.14 5.68 -13.92
N ARG A 138 -3.14 5.88 -14.79
CA ARG A 138 -3.06 6.88 -15.87
C ARG A 138 -2.89 8.28 -15.30
N ASN A 139 -3.71 8.66 -14.32
CA ASN A 139 -3.63 9.98 -13.70
C ASN A 139 -2.31 10.17 -12.94
N ALA A 140 -1.84 9.17 -12.20
CA ALA A 140 -0.54 9.22 -11.52
C ALA A 140 0.59 9.42 -12.53
N SER A 141 0.54 8.72 -13.67
CA SER A 141 1.54 8.85 -14.72
C SER A 141 1.53 10.23 -15.39
N LEU A 142 0.34 10.82 -15.59
CA LEU A 142 0.21 12.21 -16.06
C LEU A 142 0.83 13.20 -15.07
N VAL A 143 0.53 13.07 -13.78
CA VAL A 143 1.13 13.94 -12.75
C VAL A 143 2.65 13.80 -12.72
N ILE A 144 3.17 12.57 -12.73
CA ILE A 144 4.62 12.30 -12.75
C ILE A 144 5.29 12.88 -14.00
N ALA A 145 4.66 12.80 -15.17
CA ALA A 145 5.19 13.37 -16.41
C ALA A 145 5.33 14.90 -16.35
N GLU A 146 4.55 15.56 -15.50
CA GLU A 146 4.54 17.01 -15.31
C GLU A 146 5.35 17.46 -14.08
N GLU A 147 6.20 16.59 -13.53
CA GLU A 147 7.05 16.86 -12.35
C GLU A 147 7.81 18.17 -12.47
N ARG A 148 8.52 18.37 -13.59
CA ARG A 148 9.31 19.59 -13.81
C ARG A 148 8.43 20.84 -13.75
N ASN A 149 7.26 20.82 -14.39
CA ASN A 149 6.40 21.99 -14.49
C ASN A 149 5.74 22.33 -13.15
N LEU A 150 5.29 21.33 -12.39
CA LEU A 150 4.71 21.51 -11.06
C LEU A 150 5.75 22.00 -10.04
N VAL A 151 6.98 21.48 -10.10
CA VAL A 151 8.08 21.97 -9.26
C VAL A 151 8.45 23.41 -9.62
N SER A 152 8.56 23.73 -10.91
CA SER A 152 8.80 25.09 -11.39
C SER A 152 7.69 26.06 -10.98
N LEU A 153 6.41 25.67 -11.06
CA LEU A 153 5.29 26.46 -10.54
C LEU A 153 5.48 26.78 -9.05
N GLY A 154 5.77 25.77 -8.23
CA GLY A 154 6.02 25.97 -6.80
C GLY A 154 7.23 26.88 -6.52
N GLN A 155 8.29 26.79 -7.33
CA GLN A 155 9.45 27.68 -7.23
C GLN A 155 9.09 29.12 -7.62
N ALA A 156 8.40 29.32 -8.74
CA ALA A 156 7.98 30.63 -9.22
C ALA A 156 7.08 31.35 -8.20
N VAL A 157 6.13 30.64 -7.58
CA VAL A 157 5.27 31.20 -6.52
C VAL A 157 6.09 31.56 -5.27
N ARG A 158 7.08 30.74 -4.88
CA ARG A 158 8.00 31.09 -3.78
C ARG A 158 8.82 32.34 -4.10
N SER A 159 9.31 32.48 -5.33
CA SER A 159 10.05 33.67 -5.77
C SER A 159 9.17 34.93 -5.75
N ILE A 160 7.92 34.81 -6.22
CA ILE A 160 6.90 35.88 -6.13
C ILE A 160 6.68 36.29 -4.67
N ASN A 161 6.50 35.33 -3.76
CA ASN A 161 6.27 35.60 -2.35
C ASN A 161 7.51 36.21 -1.66
N ALA A 162 8.72 35.80 -2.05
CA ALA A 162 9.96 36.33 -1.49
C ALA A 162 10.24 37.76 -1.98
N GLY A 163 9.88 38.09 -3.22
CA GLY A 163 10.05 39.45 -3.77
C GLY A 163 8.94 40.43 -3.38
N ASN A 164 7.76 39.93 -2.98
CA ASN A 164 6.59 40.76 -2.66
C ASN A 164 6.86 41.84 -1.59
N PRO A 165 7.54 41.55 -0.45
CA PRO A 165 7.84 42.57 0.55
C PRO A 165 8.71 43.72 0.00
N ALA A 166 9.74 43.41 -0.79
CA ALA A 166 10.60 44.44 -1.38
C ALA A 166 9.83 45.34 -2.37
N LEU A 167 8.93 44.76 -3.16
CA LEU A 167 8.08 45.54 -4.07
C LEU A 167 7.07 46.41 -3.29
N GLN A 168 6.54 45.93 -2.16
CA GLN A 168 5.67 46.72 -1.28
C GLN A 168 6.44 47.91 -0.70
N GLU A 169 7.58 47.67 -0.06
CA GLU A 169 8.41 48.70 0.58
C GLU A 169 8.82 49.79 -0.41
N LEU A 170 9.33 49.41 -1.59
CA LEU A 170 9.70 50.37 -2.63
C LEU A 170 8.50 51.17 -3.12
N THR A 171 7.32 50.54 -3.23
CA THR A 171 6.10 51.27 -3.65
C THR A 171 5.61 52.24 -2.58
N ASP A 172 5.73 51.87 -1.29
CA ASP A 172 5.40 52.73 -0.16
C ASP A 172 6.34 53.94 -0.07
N GLU A 173 7.65 53.73 -0.26
CA GLU A 173 8.64 54.81 -0.35
C GLU A 173 8.34 55.76 -1.53
N ILE A 174 8.04 55.21 -2.71
CA ILE A 174 7.65 56.01 -3.89
C ILE A 174 6.40 56.84 -3.59
N ALA A 175 5.40 56.26 -2.91
CA ALA A 175 4.19 56.99 -2.52
C ALA A 175 4.50 58.10 -1.51
N ALA A 176 5.35 57.84 -0.52
CA ALA A 176 5.77 58.83 0.47
C ALA A 176 6.53 60.00 -0.17
N ILE A 177 7.51 59.72 -1.04
CA ILE A 177 8.26 60.74 -1.78
C ILE A 177 7.30 61.55 -2.66
N SER A 178 6.39 60.88 -3.38
CA SER A 178 5.38 61.54 -4.21
C SER A 178 4.53 62.54 -3.42
N VAL A 179 4.14 62.22 -2.18
CA VAL A 179 3.40 63.16 -1.32
C VAL A 179 4.30 64.31 -0.84
N GLN A 180 5.52 64.00 -0.38
CA GLN A 180 6.46 65.00 0.13
C GLN A 180 6.90 66.02 -0.94
N SER A 181 7.08 65.57 -2.17
CA SER A 181 7.51 66.40 -3.30
C SER A 181 6.35 67.16 -3.98
N GLY A 182 5.14 67.14 -3.41
CA GLY A 182 3.96 67.81 -3.99
C GLY A 182 3.40 67.13 -5.24
N GLY A 183 3.55 65.82 -5.37
CA GLY A 183 3.05 65.01 -6.48
C GLY A 183 1.53 65.10 -6.67
N SER A 184 1.10 64.99 -7.92
CA SER A 184 -0.31 65.12 -8.28
C SER A 184 -1.17 63.99 -7.70
N ALA A 185 -2.47 64.25 -7.49
CA ALA A 185 -3.43 63.22 -7.09
C ALA A 185 -3.40 61.99 -8.03
N ARG A 186 -3.14 62.20 -9.33
CA ARG A 186 -3.01 61.11 -10.31
C ARG A 186 -1.75 60.29 -10.08
N GLN A 187 -0.61 60.91 -9.77
CA GLN A 187 0.62 60.22 -9.46
C GLN A 187 0.50 59.36 -8.19
N ASN A 188 -0.11 59.92 -7.14
CA ASN A 188 -0.38 59.20 -5.88
C ASN A 188 -1.32 58.00 -6.12
N ALA A 189 -2.36 58.18 -6.95
CA ALA A 189 -3.26 57.09 -7.33
C ALA A 189 -2.54 55.98 -8.11
N ILE A 190 -1.58 56.33 -8.97
CA ILE A 190 -0.77 55.36 -9.71
C ILE A 190 0.12 54.55 -8.75
N ALA A 191 0.77 55.20 -7.78
CA ALA A 191 1.58 54.50 -6.77
C ALA A 191 0.72 53.50 -5.97
N ALA A 192 -0.47 53.93 -5.53
CA ALA A 192 -1.42 53.04 -4.86
C ALA A 192 -1.88 51.87 -5.76
N GLN A 193 -2.07 52.12 -7.06
CA GLN A 193 -2.40 51.07 -8.03
C GLN A 193 -1.27 50.03 -8.17
N LEU A 194 0.00 50.45 -8.19
CA LEU A 194 1.13 49.52 -8.23
C LEU A 194 1.13 48.60 -7.01
N MET A 195 0.91 49.14 -5.80
CA MET A 195 0.80 48.35 -4.57
C MET A 195 -0.31 47.29 -4.67
N MET A 196 -1.49 47.70 -5.13
CA MET A 196 -2.64 46.81 -5.31
C MET A 196 -2.36 45.70 -6.34
N LEU A 197 -1.69 46.02 -7.45
CA LEU A 197 -1.30 45.05 -8.46
C LEU A 197 -0.31 44.03 -7.89
N THR A 198 0.68 44.45 -7.10
CA THR A 198 1.63 43.53 -6.44
C THR A 198 0.88 42.51 -5.57
N GLN A 199 -0.09 42.96 -4.78
CA GLN A 199 -0.88 42.08 -3.92
C GLN A 199 -1.78 41.14 -4.71
N ARG A 200 -2.43 41.65 -5.76
CA ARG A 200 -3.31 40.84 -6.62
C ARG A 200 -2.52 39.76 -7.36
N MET A 201 -1.34 40.08 -7.88
CA MET A 201 -0.45 39.10 -8.50
C MET A 201 -0.01 38.01 -7.50
N ALA A 202 0.42 38.40 -6.30
CA ALA A 202 0.84 37.44 -5.28
C ALA A 202 -0.33 36.53 -4.87
N LYS A 203 -1.51 37.09 -4.63
CA LYS A 203 -2.74 36.34 -4.33
C LYS A 203 -3.06 35.34 -5.44
N ASN A 204 -3.08 35.78 -6.69
CA ASN A 204 -3.42 34.94 -7.84
C ASN A 204 -2.39 33.83 -8.05
N ALA A 205 -1.10 34.11 -7.92
CA ALA A 205 -0.06 33.11 -8.01
C ALA A 205 -0.18 32.03 -6.92
N ASN A 206 -0.50 32.42 -5.68
CA ASN A 206 -0.75 31.47 -4.59
C ASN A 206 -2.01 30.63 -4.83
N ALA A 207 -3.09 31.22 -5.38
CA ALA A 207 -4.29 30.48 -5.75
C ALA A 207 -3.99 29.37 -6.78
N MET A 208 -3.19 29.69 -7.82
CA MET A 208 -2.79 28.69 -8.82
C MET A 208 -2.01 27.50 -8.22
N LEU A 209 -1.25 27.73 -7.14
CA LEU A 209 -0.50 26.67 -6.46
C LEU A 209 -1.36 25.89 -5.44
N ALA A 210 -2.18 26.59 -4.67
CA ALA A 210 -2.94 26.00 -3.56
C ALA A 210 -4.18 25.25 -4.02
N GLU A 211 -4.87 25.75 -5.04
CA GLU A 211 -6.13 25.18 -5.51
C GLU A 211 -5.91 23.86 -6.26
N GLU A 212 -6.92 22.99 -6.19
CA GLU A 212 -6.93 21.68 -6.86
C GLU A 212 -7.12 21.81 -8.37
N ILE A 213 -7.79 22.87 -8.82
CA ILE A 213 -8.00 23.21 -10.21
C ILE A 213 -7.55 24.65 -10.38
N ILE A 214 -6.78 24.90 -11.42
CA ILE A 214 -6.39 26.27 -11.74
C ILE A 214 -7.55 26.92 -12.50
N ASP A 215 -8.10 28.00 -11.94
CA ASP A 215 -9.07 28.85 -12.62
C ASP A 215 -8.40 29.62 -13.79
N PRO A 216 -8.88 29.46 -15.03
CA PRO A 216 -8.39 30.24 -16.17
C PRO A 216 -8.44 31.75 -15.93
N GLU A 217 -9.44 32.27 -15.20
CA GLU A 217 -9.56 33.68 -14.88
C GLU A 217 -8.40 34.16 -14.00
N VAL A 218 -8.02 33.39 -12.97
CA VAL A 218 -6.89 33.71 -12.09
C VAL A 218 -5.59 33.82 -12.87
N SER A 219 -5.35 32.90 -13.82
CA SER A 219 -4.15 32.96 -14.67
C SER A 219 -4.16 34.14 -15.64
N PHE A 220 -5.32 34.46 -16.21
CA PHE A 220 -5.48 35.60 -17.08
C PHE A 220 -5.23 36.91 -16.33
N LEU A 221 -5.81 37.05 -15.13
CA LEU A 221 -5.60 38.21 -14.26
C LEU A 221 -4.13 38.34 -13.86
N LEU A 222 -3.44 37.25 -13.50
CA LEU A 222 -2.01 37.29 -13.19
C LEU A 222 -1.18 37.89 -14.35
N GLY A 223 -1.43 37.42 -15.58
CA GLY A 223 -0.74 37.95 -16.78
C GLY A 223 -1.10 39.40 -17.07
N LYS A 224 -2.38 39.75 -16.97
CA LYS A 224 -2.86 41.13 -17.16
C LYS A 224 -2.23 42.07 -16.13
N ASP A 225 -2.16 41.67 -14.88
CA ASP A 225 -1.65 42.49 -13.79
C ASP A 225 -0.15 42.72 -13.93
N SER A 226 0.60 41.68 -14.29
CA SER A 226 2.03 41.78 -14.56
C SER A 226 2.33 42.75 -15.71
N ASN A 227 1.56 42.69 -16.80
CA ASN A 227 1.72 43.64 -17.91
C ASN A 227 1.30 45.06 -17.51
N THR A 228 0.17 45.22 -16.82
CA THR A 228 -0.31 46.53 -16.35
C THR A 228 0.72 47.18 -15.42
N TYR A 229 1.30 46.41 -14.51
CA TYR A 229 2.33 46.87 -13.58
C TYR A 229 3.57 47.37 -14.34
N ARG A 230 4.09 46.57 -15.28
CA ARG A 230 5.21 46.92 -16.14
C ARG A 230 4.95 48.22 -16.89
N ASP A 231 3.82 48.31 -17.58
CA ASP A 231 3.51 49.45 -18.45
C ASP A 231 3.29 50.74 -17.63
N THR A 232 2.71 50.61 -16.44
CA THR A 232 2.54 51.72 -15.50
C THR A 232 3.89 52.21 -14.96
N LEU A 233 4.77 51.28 -14.56
CA LEU A 233 6.12 51.60 -14.09
C LEU A 233 6.96 52.28 -15.17
N GLN A 234 6.92 51.77 -16.40
CA GLN A 234 7.56 52.42 -17.55
C GLN A 234 6.96 53.80 -17.84
N GLY A 235 5.64 53.94 -17.72
CA GLY A 235 4.96 55.22 -17.85
C GLY A 235 5.46 56.27 -16.85
N LEU A 236 5.74 55.90 -15.60
CA LEU A 236 6.32 56.81 -14.61
C LEU A 236 7.78 57.17 -14.94
N LEU A 237 8.58 56.21 -15.42
CA LEU A 237 9.99 56.40 -15.72
C LEU A 237 10.25 57.22 -17.00
N GLN A 238 9.45 56.99 -18.04
CA GLN A 238 9.68 57.50 -19.40
C GLN A 238 8.59 58.48 -19.87
N GLY A 239 7.40 58.45 -19.25
CA GLY A 239 6.19 59.08 -19.75
C GLY A 239 5.41 58.14 -20.68
N SER A 240 4.08 58.24 -20.67
CA SER A 240 3.20 57.49 -21.57
C SER A 240 1.96 58.31 -21.89
N GLU A 241 1.83 58.75 -23.14
CA GLU A 241 0.64 59.47 -23.60
C GLU A 241 -0.60 58.55 -23.61
N ALA A 242 -0.43 57.30 -24.04
CA ALA A 242 -1.50 56.30 -24.08
C ALA A 242 -2.12 56.06 -22.69
N LEU A 243 -1.30 55.99 -21.64
CA LEU A 243 -1.77 55.83 -20.26
C LEU A 243 -2.06 57.18 -19.57
N ARG A 244 -1.77 58.29 -20.24
CA ARG A 244 -1.81 59.65 -19.68
C ARG A 244 -1.02 59.74 -18.37
N ILE A 245 0.22 59.23 -18.41
CA ILE A 245 1.17 59.25 -17.31
C ILE A 245 2.30 60.20 -17.71
N GLY A 246 2.47 61.28 -16.95
CA GLY A 246 3.61 62.17 -17.10
C GLY A 246 4.88 61.53 -16.54
N ARG A 247 6.02 61.80 -17.18
CA ARG A 247 7.32 61.36 -16.67
C ARG A 247 7.60 61.99 -15.32
N VAL A 248 7.98 61.20 -14.32
CA VAL A 248 8.45 61.72 -13.03
C VAL A 248 9.76 62.49 -13.23
N SER A 249 9.78 63.73 -12.76
CA SER A 249 10.94 64.64 -12.84
C SER A 249 11.82 64.62 -11.60
N ASP A 250 11.23 64.30 -10.43
CA ASP A 250 11.95 64.25 -9.16
C ASP A 250 13.06 63.17 -9.18
N ALA A 251 14.29 63.55 -8.85
CA ALA A 251 15.45 62.69 -9.01
C ALA A 251 15.45 61.52 -8.01
N GLU A 252 14.97 61.74 -6.79
CA GLU A 252 14.90 60.72 -5.74
C GLU A 252 13.86 59.67 -6.08
N MET A 253 12.65 60.10 -6.45
CA MET A 253 11.57 59.21 -6.87
C MET A 253 11.96 58.40 -8.12
N ARG A 254 12.69 59.00 -9.07
CA ARG A 254 13.23 58.28 -10.24
C ARG A 254 14.23 57.19 -9.85
N GLY A 255 15.08 57.44 -8.85
CA GLY A 255 15.99 56.44 -8.30
C GLY A 255 15.22 55.23 -7.76
N LYS A 256 14.20 55.48 -6.93
CA LYS A 256 13.34 54.45 -6.36
C LYS A 256 12.51 53.69 -7.40
N LEU A 257 12.01 54.36 -8.43
CA LEU A 257 11.36 53.69 -9.56
C LEU A 257 12.32 52.77 -10.33
N GLY A 258 13.61 53.11 -10.41
CA GLY A 258 14.64 52.25 -10.98
C GLY A 258 14.93 51.01 -10.13
N GLU A 259 15.01 51.17 -8.81
CA GLU A 259 15.09 50.04 -7.86
C GLU A 259 13.87 49.11 -8.00
N LEU A 260 12.67 49.69 -8.06
CA LEU A 260 11.42 48.96 -8.24
C LEU A 260 11.39 48.20 -9.57
N GLU A 261 11.86 48.80 -10.67
CA GLU A 261 11.98 48.12 -11.97
C GLU A 261 12.93 46.92 -11.88
N SER A 262 14.07 47.09 -11.22
CA SER A 262 15.03 46.00 -11.05
C SER A 262 14.43 44.85 -10.25
N ALA A 263 13.78 45.14 -9.13
CA ALA A 263 13.11 44.13 -8.30
C ALA A 263 11.97 43.42 -9.05
N PHE A 264 11.23 44.16 -9.88
CA PHE A 264 10.10 43.60 -10.63
C PHE A 264 10.53 42.65 -11.77
N LYS A 265 11.75 42.76 -12.31
CA LYS A 265 12.23 41.87 -13.39
C LYS A 265 12.22 40.39 -13.00
N ASP A 266 12.64 40.07 -11.78
CA ASP A 266 12.62 38.68 -11.29
C ASP A 266 11.20 38.18 -11.07
N TYR A 267 10.32 39.06 -10.59
CA TYR A 267 8.89 38.80 -10.46
C TYR A 267 8.24 38.48 -11.82
N GLN A 268 8.54 39.28 -12.85
CA GLN A 268 8.03 39.09 -14.20
C GLN A 268 8.52 37.76 -14.82
N ARG A 269 9.76 37.36 -14.54
CA ARG A 269 10.30 36.07 -15.00
C ARG A 269 9.50 34.91 -14.39
N ALA A 270 9.26 34.94 -13.08
CA ALA A 270 8.45 33.94 -12.40
C ALA A 270 7.01 33.86 -12.94
N VAL A 271 6.36 35.00 -13.18
CA VAL A 271 5.02 35.02 -13.80
C VAL A 271 5.04 34.40 -15.21
N SER A 272 6.07 34.72 -16.00
CA SER A 272 6.21 34.19 -17.37
C SER A 272 6.40 32.67 -17.39
N GLU A 273 7.17 32.13 -16.43
CA GLU A 273 7.36 30.67 -16.28
C GLU A 273 6.05 29.94 -15.96
N ILE A 274 5.21 30.52 -15.10
CA ILE A 274 3.90 29.98 -14.75
C ILE A 274 2.99 29.93 -15.98
N LEU A 275 2.85 31.07 -16.66
CA LEU A 275 1.92 31.22 -17.78
C LEU A 275 2.36 30.41 -19.02
N GLY A 276 3.67 30.24 -19.24
CA GLY A 276 4.20 29.48 -20.37
C GLY A 276 3.85 27.99 -20.38
N ASN A 277 3.50 27.41 -19.22
CA ASN A 277 3.18 25.99 -19.07
C ASN A 277 1.72 25.73 -18.63
N MET A 278 0.85 26.74 -18.74
CA MET A 278 -0.49 26.75 -18.13
C MET A 278 -1.34 25.52 -18.47
N GLN A 279 -1.45 25.13 -19.75
CA GLN A 279 -2.26 23.97 -20.15
C GLN A 279 -1.79 22.66 -19.49
N ARG A 280 -0.48 22.49 -19.36
CA ARG A 280 0.12 21.31 -18.74
C ARG A 280 -0.15 21.30 -17.23
N LEU A 281 -0.03 22.45 -16.58
CA LEU A 281 -0.36 22.63 -15.16
C LEU A 281 -1.83 22.32 -14.87
N VAL A 282 -2.76 22.83 -15.68
CA VAL A 282 -4.20 22.55 -15.55
C VAL A 282 -4.48 21.04 -15.65
N ASN A 283 -3.89 20.38 -16.63
CA ASN A 283 -4.08 18.93 -16.82
C ASN A 283 -3.53 18.12 -15.63
N ALA A 284 -2.34 18.48 -15.12
CA ALA A 284 -1.74 17.80 -13.98
C ALA A 284 -2.53 18.01 -12.68
N LYS A 285 -3.04 19.23 -12.46
CA LYS A 285 -3.90 19.59 -11.33
C LYS A 285 -5.23 18.82 -11.37
N ARG A 286 -5.87 18.75 -12.54
CA ARG A 286 -7.08 17.95 -12.75
C ARG A 286 -6.82 16.46 -12.49
N ALA A 287 -5.75 15.89 -13.04
CA ALA A 287 -5.38 14.49 -12.81
C ALA A 287 -5.15 14.21 -11.31
N THR A 288 -4.52 15.14 -10.59
CA THR A 288 -4.34 15.04 -9.13
C THR A 288 -5.68 15.02 -8.40
N ARG A 289 -6.60 15.92 -8.75
CA ARG A 289 -7.95 15.96 -8.16
C ARG A 289 -8.72 14.66 -8.43
N ASP A 290 -8.67 14.17 -9.67
CA ASP A 290 -9.34 12.92 -10.04
C ASP A 290 -8.77 11.73 -9.24
N MET A 291 -7.44 11.68 -9.02
CA MET A 291 -6.84 10.66 -8.14
C MET A 291 -7.31 10.76 -6.70
N PHE A 292 -7.49 11.97 -6.17
CA PHE A 292 -8.01 12.16 -4.82
C PHE A 292 -9.45 11.66 -4.71
N ASN A 293 -10.31 12.04 -5.66
CA ASN A 293 -11.71 11.61 -5.70
C ASN A 293 -11.87 10.10 -5.91
N ASP A 294 -11.02 9.50 -6.76
CA ASP A 294 -11.08 8.07 -7.07
C ASP A 294 -10.44 7.20 -5.97
N SER A 295 -9.69 7.79 -5.03
CA SER A 295 -8.93 7.05 -4.01
C SER A 295 -9.82 6.21 -3.07
N GLU A 296 -10.98 6.72 -2.69
CA GLU A 296 -11.97 6.01 -1.87
C GLU A 296 -12.64 4.88 -2.64
N THR A 297 -12.92 5.09 -3.93
CA THR A 297 -13.45 4.05 -4.80
C THR A 297 -12.44 2.90 -4.96
N LEU A 298 -11.16 3.25 -5.16
CA LEU A 298 -10.06 2.29 -5.24
C LEU A 298 -9.86 1.54 -3.91
N LEU A 299 -9.94 2.25 -2.77
CA LEU A 299 -9.88 1.66 -1.44
C LEU A 299 -11.02 0.66 -1.22
N GLY A 300 -12.26 1.05 -1.55
CA GLY A 300 -13.42 0.18 -1.43
C GLY A 300 -13.36 -1.05 -2.34
N ALA A 301 -12.73 -0.95 -3.52
CA ALA A 301 -12.45 -2.10 -4.37
C ALA A 301 -11.43 -3.06 -3.73
N ALA A 302 -10.39 -2.51 -3.09
CA ALA A 302 -9.40 -3.30 -2.35
C ALA A 302 -10.02 -3.97 -1.11
N GLU A 303 -10.93 -3.30 -0.40
CA GLU A 303 -11.66 -3.85 0.75
C GLU A 303 -12.57 -5.01 0.35
N ARG A 304 -13.32 -4.86 -0.75
CA ARG A 304 -14.11 -5.96 -1.32
C ARG A 304 -13.24 -7.16 -1.68
N LEU A 305 -12.07 -6.92 -2.27
CA LEU A 305 -11.10 -7.98 -2.57
C LEU A 305 -10.57 -8.66 -1.29
N SER A 306 -10.31 -7.92 -0.22
CA SER A 306 -9.94 -8.48 1.09
C SER A 306 -11.03 -9.40 1.62
N GLY A 307 -12.29 -8.95 1.60
CA GLY A 307 -13.45 -9.74 2.01
C GLY A 307 -13.58 -11.03 1.21
N GLY A 308 -13.37 -10.99 -0.10
CA GLY A 308 -13.36 -12.21 -0.94
C GLY A 308 -12.32 -13.25 -0.51
N TYR A 309 -11.11 -12.82 -0.14
CA TYR A 309 -10.09 -13.73 0.39
C TYR A 309 -10.44 -14.28 1.78
N GLU A 310 -11.06 -13.46 2.64
CA GLU A 310 -11.53 -13.86 3.97
C GLU A 310 -12.70 -14.85 3.91
N ASP A 311 -13.62 -14.68 2.96
CA ASP A 311 -14.72 -15.62 2.71
C ASP A 311 -14.23 -16.96 2.18
N GLU A 312 -13.21 -16.95 1.32
CA GLU A 312 -12.59 -18.19 0.86
C GLU A 312 -11.90 -18.95 2.01
N LEU A 313 -11.31 -18.22 2.96
CA LEU A 313 -10.73 -18.75 4.19
C LEU A 313 -11.80 -19.39 5.10
N SER A 314 -12.91 -18.71 5.31
CA SER A 314 -13.99 -19.18 6.19
C SER A 314 -14.66 -20.43 5.63
N ALA A 315 -14.95 -20.46 4.32
CA ALA A 315 -15.52 -21.62 3.63
C ALA A 315 -14.61 -22.86 3.73
N ARG A 316 -13.29 -22.70 3.57
CA ARG A 316 -12.33 -23.81 3.75
C ARG A 316 -12.31 -24.29 5.20
N ARG A 317 -12.36 -23.40 6.19
CA ARG A 317 -12.40 -23.77 7.61
C ARG A 317 -13.62 -24.62 7.93
N VAL A 318 -14.81 -24.22 7.46
CA VAL A 318 -16.05 -25.01 7.62
C VAL A 318 -15.90 -26.39 6.98
N ASN A 319 -15.32 -26.47 5.78
CA ASN A 319 -15.07 -27.76 5.11
C ASN A 319 -14.08 -28.64 5.90
N TYR A 320 -13.01 -28.08 6.46
CA TYR A 320 -12.06 -28.85 7.28
C TYR A 320 -12.70 -29.34 8.59
N VAL A 321 -13.55 -28.53 9.24
CA VAL A 321 -14.30 -28.95 10.42
C VAL A 321 -15.29 -30.06 10.06
N ALA A 322 -16.04 -29.91 8.97
CA ALA A 322 -16.95 -30.94 8.48
C ALA A 322 -16.22 -32.25 8.15
N MET A 323 -15.08 -32.18 7.47
CA MET A 323 -14.23 -33.35 7.22
C MET A 323 -13.69 -33.96 8.51
N GLY A 324 -13.32 -33.15 9.50
CA GLY A 324 -12.91 -33.61 10.82
C GLY A 324 -14.03 -34.40 11.51
N VAL A 325 -15.25 -33.85 11.51
CA VAL A 325 -16.44 -34.51 12.09
C VAL A 325 -16.74 -35.83 11.37
N VAL A 326 -16.74 -35.84 10.04
CA VAL A 326 -16.96 -37.07 9.25
C VAL A 326 -15.86 -38.10 9.51
N SER A 327 -14.61 -37.67 9.66
CA SER A 327 -13.48 -38.56 9.97
C SER A 327 -13.63 -39.20 11.36
N VAL A 328 -14.04 -38.42 12.36
CA VAL A 328 -14.30 -38.92 13.72
C VAL A 328 -15.47 -39.91 13.70
N LEU A 329 -16.56 -39.59 13.00
CA LEU A 329 -17.70 -40.49 12.83
C LEU A 329 -17.30 -41.81 12.15
N ALA A 330 -16.49 -41.76 11.10
CA ALA A 330 -16.01 -42.95 10.40
C ALA A 330 -15.19 -43.87 11.33
N VAL A 331 -14.31 -43.30 12.16
CA VAL A 331 -13.55 -44.07 13.16
C VAL A 331 -14.48 -44.70 14.20
N LEU A 332 -15.51 -43.97 14.63
CA LEU A 332 -16.49 -44.46 15.61
C LEU A 332 -17.29 -45.65 15.07
N VAL A 333 -17.71 -45.58 13.79
CA VAL A 333 -18.39 -46.69 13.11
C VAL A 333 -17.47 -47.92 13.01
N LEU A 334 -16.19 -47.75 12.67
CA LEU A 334 -15.23 -48.86 12.62
C LEU A 334 -15.04 -49.52 13.99
N LEU A 335 -15.01 -48.75 15.08
CA LEU A 335 -14.92 -49.28 16.44
C LEU A 335 -16.18 -50.08 16.82
N LEU A 336 -17.36 -49.62 16.43
CA LEU A 336 -18.61 -50.33 16.66
C LEU A 336 -18.67 -51.66 15.89
N ILE A 337 -18.24 -51.67 14.63
CA ILE A 337 -18.13 -52.90 13.83
C ILE A 337 -17.12 -53.87 14.48
N GLY A 338 -15.97 -53.36 14.91
CA GLY A 338 -14.97 -54.16 15.61
C GLY A 338 -15.51 -54.79 16.90
N LYS A 339 -16.24 -54.01 17.71
CA LYS A 339 -16.89 -54.52 18.92
C LYS A 339 -17.95 -55.59 18.59
N ALA A 340 -18.83 -55.32 17.61
CA ALA A 340 -19.87 -56.25 17.19
C ALA A 340 -19.27 -57.58 16.68
N TYR A 341 -18.15 -57.53 15.96
CA TYR A 341 -17.45 -58.74 15.50
C TYR A 341 -16.85 -59.55 16.66
N VAL A 342 -16.27 -58.89 17.66
CA VAL A 342 -15.76 -59.56 18.87
C VAL A 342 -16.92 -60.17 19.67
N ASP A 343 -18.03 -59.46 19.78
CA ASP A 343 -19.21 -59.97 20.49
C ASP A 343 -19.83 -61.18 19.75
N ASP A 344 -19.92 -61.15 18.42
CA ASP A 344 -20.41 -62.28 17.61
C ASP A 344 -19.47 -63.48 17.67
N SER A 345 -18.16 -63.26 17.62
CA SER A 345 -17.17 -64.35 17.73
C SER A 345 -17.16 -64.99 19.12
N ARG A 346 -17.40 -64.23 20.19
CA ARG A 346 -17.62 -64.78 21.55
C ARG A 346 -18.89 -65.63 21.63
N ARG A 347 -20.00 -65.16 21.05
CA ARG A 347 -21.25 -65.94 20.99
C ARG A 347 -21.08 -67.27 20.24
N ARG A 348 -20.37 -67.26 19.11
CA ARG A 348 -20.08 -68.49 18.35
C ARG A 348 -19.16 -69.45 19.11
N ALA A 349 -18.20 -68.93 19.88
CA ALA A 349 -17.36 -69.76 20.76
C ALA A 349 -18.21 -70.45 21.83
N GLU A 350 -19.12 -69.71 22.49
CA GLU A 350 -20.06 -70.26 23.47
C GLU A 350 -21.01 -71.30 22.86
N GLU A 351 -21.50 -71.09 21.62
CA GLU A 351 -22.33 -72.07 20.91
C GLU A 351 -21.53 -73.33 20.54
N SER A 352 -20.25 -73.20 20.17
CA SER A 352 -19.39 -74.34 19.88
C SER A 352 -19.04 -75.18 21.12
N GLU A 353 -18.91 -74.54 22.30
CA GLU A 353 -18.76 -75.25 23.59
C GLU A 353 -20.03 -76.01 23.97
N ARG A 354 -21.21 -75.46 23.66
CA ARG A 354 -22.50 -76.16 23.86
C ARG A 354 -22.68 -77.35 22.91
N MET A 355 -22.14 -77.28 21.70
CA MET A 355 -22.15 -78.41 20.75
C MET A 355 -21.05 -79.45 21.03
N ASN A 356 -19.96 -79.09 21.73
CA ASN A 356 -18.89 -80.02 22.15
C ASN A 356 -19.18 -80.74 23.48
N SER A 357 -20.43 -80.71 23.93
CA SER A 357 -20.91 -81.53 25.05
C SER A 357 -21.61 -82.81 24.55
N PRO A 358 -20.87 -83.82 24.07
CA PRO A 358 -21.32 -85.19 24.29
C PRO A 358 -20.24 -86.07 24.94
N THR A 359 -20.69 -86.98 25.80
CA THR A 359 -19.99 -88.21 26.26
C THR A 359 -18.77 -88.06 27.18
N ARG A 360 -19.00 -87.92 28.50
CA ARG A 360 -18.10 -88.55 29.50
C ARG A 360 -18.82 -88.88 30.81
N SER A 361 -18.69 -90.15 31.23
CA SER A 361 -19.18 -90.85 32.44
C SER A 361 -20.65 -91.33 32.40
N THR A 362 -21.02 -92.61 32.53
CA THR A 362 -20.31 -93.85 32.97
C THR A 362 -21.22 -95.08 32.71
N THR A 363 -20.66 -96.21 32.24
CA THR A 363 -21.26 -97.58 32.23
C THR A 363 -20.29 -98.54 32.96
N PRO A 364 -20.70 -99.73 33.42
CA PRO A 364 -20.56 -100.22 34.79
C PRO A 364 -19.30 -101.07 35.07
N SER A 365 -18.90 -101.12 36.34
CA SER A 365 -17.84 -102.03 36.84
C SER A 365 -18.47 -103.30 37.43
N THR A 366 -18.38 -104.40 36.68
CA THR A 366 -18.57 -105.77 37.18
C THR A 366 -17.27 -106.22 37.84
N SER A 367 -17.32 -106.70 39.08
CA SER A 367 -16.28 -107.55 39.66
C SER A 367 -16.92 -108.55 40.61
N CYS A 368 -16.51 -109.80 40.48
CA CYS A 368 -17.12 -111.00 41.03
C CYS A 368 -16.08 -111.74 41.90
N VAL A 369 -16.60 -112.50 42.87
CA VAL A 369 -16.08 -113.73 43.54
C VAL A 369 -15.27 -113.65 44.86
N ALA A 370 -15.71 -114.54 45.77
CA ALA A 370 -15.05 -115.26 46.89
C ALA A 370 -15.08 -114.56 48.27
N TRP A 371 -15.61 -115.12 49.37
CA TRP A 371 -15.88 -116.51 49.79
C TRP A 371 -17.19 -116.62 50.56
#